data_AF-A0A0V8DA67-F1
#
_entry.id   AF-A0A0V8DA67-F1
#
_cell.length_a   1.000
_cell.length_b   1.000
_cell.length_c   1.000
_cell.angle_alpha   90.00
_cell.angle_beta   90.00
_cell.angle_gamma   90.00
#
_symmetry.space_group_name_H-M   'P 1'
#
loop_
_entity.id
_entity.type
_entity.pdbx_description
1 polymer ?
#
loop_
_entity_poly.entity_id
_entity_poly.type
_entity_poly.pdbx_seq_one_letter_code
_entity_poly.pdbx_strand_id
1 'polypeptide(L)'
;MIILSRSQLNSLIKGKLPTIALMVLVVLMQFAVSFVLVTSLSGIHYNQIELKKQESDLDKWKEEKDYYTFPYASINLQVSNQEAKAWWNFYNMEVTKDDAIFVRHDLFAGPEESSQDQLFVTPSYLKAQHIKAKEDFSNLKLGEYALLIPKNQMKNRQKLITKYNKSLTETTQNGKKENKMKAKYVEEVPNGEKRFMYNVAYEKMTTQQEISDPIIIVITPQSSGEDTGLSWAGDNDYFFVKGKEQTINRLKKLGLYDKVHYLVNAYGQYEAQTNLVKESLNMAIMSAIITIIVISFFYILLHVLYFTHFRRTIVIKFISGMPNLRIHRPFIFVELGLLLILLPTLTIISNEFLYSLFFVSALWFISLIILLVQMKNFENGQINSLKGE
;
A
#
# COMPACT_ATOMS: atom_id res chain seq x y z
N MET A 1 35.22 8.98 14.57
CA MET A 1 36.65 9.35 14.64
C MET A 1 37.51 8.12 14.96
N ILE A 2 37.50 7.07 14.13
CA ILE A 2 38.23 5.80 14.42
C ILE A 2 39.04 5.27 13.21
N ILE A 3 39.05 5.93 12.05
CA ILE A 3 39.59 5.31 10.82
C ILE A 3 41.03 5.75 10.46
N LEU A 4 41.61 6.75 11.12
CA LEU A 4 42.94 7.26 10.74
C LEU A 4 43.98 7.02 11.85
N SER A 5 44.98 6.19 11.55
CA SER A 5 46.13 5.99 12.45
C SER A 5 46.99 7.26 12.51
N ARG A 6 47.74 7.44 13.61
CA ARG A 6 48.61 8.62 13.83
C ARG A 6 49.62 8.85 12.70
N SER A 7 50.04 7.79 12.00
CA SER A 7 50.93 7.87 10.83
C SER A 7 50.23 8.35 9.57
N GLN A 8 48.95 8.00 9.36
CA GLN A 8 48.12 8.47 8.25
C GLN A 8 47.73 9.95 8.42
N LEU A 9 47.54 10.40 9.66
CA LEU A 9 47.34 11.83 9.96
C LEU A 9 48.60 12.65 9.63
N ASN A 10 49.78 12.13 9.96
CA ASN A 10 51.07 12.76 9.62
C ASN A 10 51.37 12.76 8.12
N SER A 11 50.86 11.78 7.35
CA SER A 11 51.00 11.78 5.90
C SER A 11 50.04 12.76 5.22
N LEU A 12 48.83 12.93 5.76
CA LEU A 12 47.86 13.96 5.35
C LEU A 12 48.42 15.37 5.53
N ILE A 13 49.06 15.64 6.69
CA ILE A 13 49.76 16.91 6.98
C ILE A 13 50.92 17.16 6.01
N LYS A 14 51.51 16.09 5.43
CA LYS A 14 52.57 16.14 4.41
C LYS A 14 52.04 16.07 2.96
N GLY A 15 50.74 16.28 2.75
CA GLY A 15 50.12 16.32 1.41
C GLY A 15 49.99 14.97 0.70
N LYS A 16 50.20 13.83 1.39
CA LYS A 16 49.99 12.49 0.82
C LYS A 16 48.57 12.01 1.12
N LEU A 17 47.78 11.80 0.06
CA LEU A 17 46.42 11.26 0.14
C LEU A 17 46.42 9.85 0.76
N PRO A 18 45.60 9.59 1.81
CA PRO A 18 45.47 8.27 2.44
C PRO A 18 44.52 7.39 1.59
N THR A 19 44.98 7.01 0.39
CA THR A 19 44.14 6.37 -0.64
C THR A 19 43.47 5.08 -0.16
N ILE A 20 44.09 4.29 0.73
CA ILE A 20 43.46 3.08 1.30
C ILE A 20 42.25 3.43 2.17
N ALA A 21 42.38 4.42 3.05
CA ALA A 21 41.28 4.84 3.91
C ALA A 21 40.12 5.40 3.07
N LEU A 22 40.44 6.12 1.98
CA LEU A 22 39.44 6.60 1.03
C LEU A 22 38.77 5.46 0.26
N MET A 23 39.51 4.44 -0.19
CA MET A 23 38.92 3.25 -0.83
C MET A 23 37.95 2.54 0.10
N VAL A 24 38.33 2.33 1.37
CA VAL A 24 37.44 1.72 2.38
C VAL A 24 36.18 2.57 2.57
N LEU A 25 36.32 3.90 2.69
CA LEU A 25 35.18 4.80 2.82
C LEU A 25 34.25 4.74 1.60
N VAL A 26 34.82 4.72 0.39
CA VAL A 26 34.04 4.61 -0.86
C VAL A 26 33.28 3.29 -0.92
N VAL A 27 33.90 2.17 -0.53
CA VAL A 27 33.21 0.88 -0.45
C VAL A 27 32.04 0.95 0.54
N LEU A 28 32.24 1.50 1.73
CA LEU A 28 31.15 1.67 2.70
C LEU A 28 30.01 2.52 2.14
N MET A 29 30.32 3.58 1.40
CA MET A 29 29.32 4.40 0.73
C MET A 29 28.59 3.63 -0.39
N GLN A 30 29.28 2.79 -1.16
CA GLN A 30 28.63 1.93 -2.17
C GLN A 30 27.61 0.98 -1.52
N PHE A 31 27.91 0.42 -0.35
CA PHE A 31 26.97 -0.40 0.40
C PHE A 31 25.74 0.41 0.85
N ALA A 32 25.96 1.58 1.46
CA ALA A 32 24.88 2.45 1.91
C ALA A 32 23.97 2.90 0.76
N VAL A 33 24.55 3.27 -0.39
CA VAL A 33 23.81 3.70 -1.58
C VAL A 33 23.09 2.53 -2.23
N SER A 34 23.66 1.32 -2.20
CA SER A 34 22.99 0.11 -2.69
C SER A 34 21.72 -0.21 -1.89
N PHE A 35 21.73 0.01 -0.58
CA PHE A 35 20.53 -0.11 0.26
C PHE A 35 19.41 0.81 -0.23
N VAL A 36 19.74 2.10 -0.40
CA VAL A 36 18.78 3.11 -0.86
C VAL A 36 18.25 2.78 -2.26
N LEU A 37 19.08 2.23 -3.14
CA LEU A 37 18.68 1.89 -4.50
C LEU A 37 17.67 0.75 -4.51
N VAL A 38 17.95 -0.31 -3.74
CA VAL A 38 17.04 -1.46 -3.64
C VAL A 38 15.71 -1.06 -3.02
N THR A 39 15.69 -0.28 -1.94
CA THR A 39 14.43 0.18 -1.35
C THR A 39 13.64 1.08 -2.31
N SER A 40 14.32 1.95 -3.06
CA SER A 40 13.69 2.80 -4.09
C SER A 40 13.05 1.96 -5.18
N LEU A 41 13.75 0.94 -5.69
CA LEU A 41 13.25 0.09 -6.76
C LEU A 41 12.12 -0.85 -6.30
N SER A 42 12.20 -1.38 -5.08
CA SER A 42 11.07 -2.08 -4.45
C SER A 42 9.85 -1.17 -4.29
N GLY A 43 10.06 0.08 -3.87
CA GLY A 43 9.02 1.10 -3.79
C GLY A 43 8.38 1.40 -5.14
N ILE A 44 9.17 1.51 -6.22
CA ILE A 44 8.65 1.66 -7.59
C ILE A 44 7.76 0.48 -7.96
N HIS A 45 8.24 -0.76 -7.76
CA HIS A 45 7.49 -1.96 -8.13
C HIS A 45 6.14 -2.04 -7.39
N TYR A 46 6.16 -1.87 -6.07
CA TYR A 46 4.96 -1.90 -5.24
C TYR A 46 3.98 -0.78 -5.60
N ASN A 47 4.46 0.48 -5.65
CA ASN A 47 3.61 1.63 -5.93
C ASN A 47 3.04 1.60 -7.35
N GLN A 48 3.73 1.00 -8.33
CA GLN A 48 3.19 0.84 -9.69
C GLN A 48 2.00 -0.13 -9.73
N ILE A 49 2.12 -1.28 -9.06
CA ILE A 49 1.04 -2.26 -8.97
C ILE A 49 -0.16 -1.63 -8.26
N GLU A 50 0.12 -0.96 -7.14
CA GLU A 50 -0.90 -0.32 -6.31
C GLU A 50 -1.59 0.83 -7.05
N LEU A 51 -0.84 1.70 -7.72
CA LEU A 51 -1.38 2.80 -8.51
C LEU A 51 -2.30 2.29 -9.63
N LYS A 52 -1.87 1.26 -10.37
CA LYS A 52 -2.68 0.68 -11.44
C LYS A 52 -4.01 0.13 -10.92
N LYS A 53 -4.00 -0.49 -9.73
CA LYS A 53 -5.21 -0.98 -9.07
C LYS A 53 -6.12 0.19 -8.69
N GLN A 54 -5.59 1.20 -7.99
CA GLN A 54 -6.36 2.35 -7.56
C GLN A 54 -6.90 3.20 -8.71
N GLU A 55 -6.17 3.34 -9.82
CA GLU A 55 -6.66 4.02 -11.02
C GLU A 55 -7.87 3.28 -11.62
N SER A 56 -7.83 1.94 -11.66
CA SER A 56 -8.96 1.13 -12.11
C SER A 56 -10.18 1.26 -11.18
N ASP A 57 -9.94 1.35 -9.87
CA ASP A 57 -11.00 1.51 -8.88
C ASP A 57 -11.57 2.94 -8.89
N LEU A 58 -10.74 3.94 -9.18
CA LEU A 58 -11.14 5.34 -9.32
C LEU A 58 -12.16 5.52 -10.45
N ASP A 59 -12.04 4.76 -11.55
CA ASP A 59 -13.02 4.79 -12.64
C ASP A 59 -14.42 4.38 -12.18
N LYS A 60 -14.53 3.42 -11.25
CA LYS A 60 -15.83 3.07 -10.63
C LYS A 60 -16.32 4.18 -9.71
N TRP A 61 -15.44 4.76 -8.90
CA TRP A 61 -15.78 5.91 -8.06
C TRP A 61 -16.22 7.13 -8.87
N LYS A 62 -15.78 7.30 -10.13
CA LYS A 62 -16.22 8.41 -11.00
C LYS A 62 -17.70 8.34 -11.36
N GLU A 63 -18.29 7.15 -11.39
CA GLU A 63 -19.73 6.97 -11.61
C GLU A 63 -20.54 7.40 -10.37
N GLU A 64 -19.87 7.45 -9.20
CA GLU A 64 -20.47 7.60 -7.87
C GLU A 64 -20.03 8.91 -7.18
N LYS A 65 -19.69 9.94 -7.97
CA LYS A 65 -19.13 11.22 -7.49
C LYS A 65 -20.00 11.99 -6.50
N ASP A 66 -21.31 11.78 -6.53
CA ASP A 66 -22.26 12.51 -5.71
C ASP A 66 -22.43 11.94 -4.30
N TYR A 67 -21.71 10.84 -3.99
CA TYR A 67 -21.70 10.24 -2.67
C TYR A 67 -20.75 10.95 -1.70
N TYR A 68 -21.27 11.20 -0.51
CA TYR A 68 -20.56 11.74 0.63
C TYR A 68 -20.60 10.72 1.76
N THR A 69 -19.54 10.66 2.55
CA THR A 69 -19.47 9.81 3.75
C THR A 69 -19.15 10.64 4.98
N PHE A 70 -19.36 10.02 6.13
CA PHE A 70 -18.95 10.52 7.42
C PHE A 70 -17.66 9.81 7.82
N PRO A 71 -16.51 10.49 7.85
CA PRO A 71 -15.25 9.85 8.24
C PRO A 71 -15.30 9.25 9.65
N TYR A 72 -14.41 8.31 9.92
CA TYR A 72 -14.26 7.74 11.25
C TYR A 72 -14.12 8.84 12.32
N ALA A 73 -14.79 8.66 13.46
CA ALA A 73 -14.84 9.64 14.56
C ALA A 73 -15.37 11.06 14.19
N SER A 74 -16.05 11.22 13.05
CA SER A 74 -16.71 12.48 12.69
C SER A 74 -18.05 12.71 13.39
N ILE A 75 -18.56 11.70 14.10
CA ILE A 75 -19.82 11.78 14.85
C ILE A 75 -19.55 11.68 16.35
N ASN A 76 -20.06 12.64 17.11
CA ASN A 76 -20.05 12.62 18.57
C ASN A 76 -21.38 12.07 19.10
N LEU A 77 -21.38 10.79 19.49
CA LEU A 77 -22.57 10.10 19.99
C LEU A 77 -22.80 10.37 21.48
N GLN A 78 -24.01 10.78 21.85
CA GLN A 78 -24.48 10.68 23.24
C GLN A 78 -25.52 9.57 23.35
N VAL A 79 -25.39 8.75 24.39
CA VAL A 79 -26.30 7.61 24.61
C VAL A 79 -27.60 8.13 25.23
N SER A 80 -28.54 8.53 24.39
CA SER A 80 -29.91 8.86 24.79
C SER A 80 -30.93 8.28 23.81
N ASN A 81 -32.11 7.91 24.31
CA ASN A 81 -33.19 7.37 23.47
C ASN A 81 -33.66 8.39 22.40
N GLN A 82 -33.64 9.68 22.73
CA GLN A 82 -34.03 10.73 21.79
C GLN A 82 -33.01 10.86 20.64
N GLU A 83 -31.72 10.77 20.96
CA GLU A 83 -30.65 10.79 19.96
C GLU A 83 -30.67 9.52 19.09
N ALA A 84 -30.84 8.34 19.70
CA ALA A 84 -31.00 7.09 18.95
C ALA A 84 -32.15 7.19 17.93
N LYS A 85 -33.30 7.72 18.34
CA LYS A 85 -34.44 7.92 17.44
C LYS A 85 -34.16 8.95 16.34
N ALA A 86 -33.44 10.03 16.65
CA ALA A 86 -33.06 11.03 15.67
C ALA A 86 -32.11 10.45 14.60
N TRP A 87 -31.08 9.71 15.02
CA TRP A 87 -30.19 8.99 14.10
C TRP A 87 -30.93 7.95 13.27
N TRP A 88 -31.80 7.16 13.90
CA TRP A 88 -32.62 6.20 13.16
C TRP A 88 -33.48 6.89 12.09
N ASN A 89 -34.14 8.00 12.43
CA ASN A 89 -34.92 8.78 11.46
C ASN A 89 -34.05 9.28 10.30
N PHE A 90 -32.85 9.78 10.60
CA PHE A 90 -31.90 10.23 9.59
C PHE A 90 -31.54 9.10 8.62
N TYR A 91 -30.98 7.99 9.11
CA TYR A 91 -30.56 6.87 8.26
C TYR A 91 -31.74 6.23 7.52
N ASN A 92 -32.90 6.09 8.19
CA ASN A 92 -34.10 5.56 7.54
C ASN A 92 -34.53 6.45 6.37
N MET A 93 -34.51 7.78 6.51
CA MET A 93 -34.80 8.69 5.41
C MET A 93 -33.78 8.58 4.28
N GLU A 94 -32.49 8.58 4.58
CA GLU A 94 -31.43 8.49 3.57
C GLU A 94 -31.53 7.18 2.76
N VAL A 95 -31.79 6.04 3.42
CA VAL A 95 -31.94 4.73 2.75
C VAL A 95 -33.23 4.66 1.93
N THR A 96 -34.36 5.13 2.47
CA THR A 96 -35.67 4.93 1.83
C THR A 96 -36.02 5.98 0.77
N LYS A 97 -35.46 7.18 0.84
CA LYS A 97 -35.84 8.31 -0.04
C LYS A 97 -34.73 8.73 -0.99
N ASP A 98 -33.47 8.57 -0.60
CA ASP A 98 -32.33 9.21 -1.29
C ASP A 98 -31.30 8.18 -1.81
N ASP A 99 -31.69 6.90 -1.89
CA ASP A 99 -30.88 5.77 -2.35
C ASP A 99 -29.48 5.73 -1.70
N ALA A 100 -29.40 6.05 -0.40
CA ALA A 100 -28.14 5.95 0.34
C ALA A 100 -27.65 4.50 0.37
N ILE A 101 -26.34 4.36 0.21
CA ILE A 101 -25.67 3.06 0.19
C ILE A 101 -25.01 2.85 1.55
N PHE A 102 -25.32 1.72 2.17
CA PHE A 102 -24.55 1.19 3.28
C PHE A 102 -23.78 -0.03 2.79
N VAL A 103 -22.48 -0.12 3.06
CA VAL A 103 -21.65 -1.29 2.75
C VAL A 103 -20.65 -1.53 3.87
N ARG A 104 -21.05 -2.30 4.88
CA ARG A 104 -20.14 -2.70 5.96
C ARG A 104 -19.45 -4.01 5.63
N HIS A 105 -18.14 -4.03 5.87
CA HIS A 105 -17.26 -5.16 5.61
C HIS A 105 -16.22 -5.33 6.72
N ASP A 106 -15.72 -6.56 6.89
CA ASP A 106 -14.82 -6.92 8.00
C ASP A 106 -13.34 -6.95 7.61
N LEU A 107 -12.93 -6.17 6.61
CA LEU A 107 -11.51 -6.05 6.18
C LEU A 107 -10.54 -5.72 7.32
N PHE A 108 -11.06 -5.16 8.43
CA PHE A 108 -10.29 -4.71 9.58
C PHE A 108 -10.53 -5.53 10.85
N ALA A 109 -11.36 -6.56 10.76
CA ALA A 109 -11.57 -7.47 11.87
C ALA A 109 -10.33 -8.39 12.03
N GLY A 110 -9.96 -8.69 13.28
CA GLY A 110 -8.83 -9.58 13.57
C GLY A 110 -9.03 -10.99 12.97
N PRO A 111 -7.97 -11.82 12.91
CA PRO A 111 -8.02 -13.14 12.26
C PRO A 111 -9.08 -14.11 12.82
N GLU A 112 -9.59 -13.87 14.03
CA GLU A 112 -10.68 -14.67 14.64
C GLU A 112 -12.09 -14.25 14.15
N GLU A 113 -12.25 -13.02 13.67
CA GLU A 113 -13.52 -12.44 13.21
C GLU A 113 -13.56 -12.20 11.69
N SER A 114 -12.43 -12.34 11.00
CA SER A 114 -12.30 -12.12 9.56
C SER A 114 -12.99 -13.25 8.76
N SER A 115 -14.32 -13.24 8.69
CA SER A 115 -14.98 -13.79 7.50
C SER A 115 -14.84 -12.75 6.40
N GLN A 116 -13.71 -12.78 5.69
CA GLN A 116 -13.40 -11.89 4.57
C GLN A 116 -14.37 -12.00 3.38
N ASP A 117 -15.49 -12.71 3.54
CA ASP A 117 -16.46 -13.07 2.51
C ASP A 117 -17.87 -12.61 2.89
N GLN A 118 -18.04 -11.46 3.57
CA GLN A 118 -19.38 -10.95 3.88
C GLN A 118 -19.52 -9.43 3.73
N LEU A 119 -20.70 -9.01 3.29
CA LEU A 119 -21.10 -7.61 3.15
C LEU A 119 -22.48 -7.39 3.79
N PHE A 120 -22.59 -6.43 4.69
CA PHE A 120 -23.89 -5.93 5.16
C PHE A 120 -24.24 -4.68 4.36
N VAL A 121 -25.41 -4.69 3.71
CA VAL A 121 -25.74 -3.68 2.71
C VAL A 121 -27.18 -3.20 2.79
N THR A 122 -27.43 -2.00 2.27
CA THR A 122 -28.79 -1.53 1.97
C THR A 122 -29.27 -2.00 0.60
N PRO A 123 -30.58 -2.03 0.32
CA PRO A 123 -31.10 -2.39 -0.99
C PRO A 123 -30.53 -1.56 -2.17
N SER A 124 -30.23 -0.28 -1.94
CA SER A 124 -29.63 0.62 -2.93
C SER A 124 -28.28 0.12 -3.45
N TYR A 125 -27.50 -0.56 -2.61
CA TYR A 125 -26.25 -1.19 -3.02
C TYR A 125 -26.45 -2.23 -4.13
N LEU A 126 -27.49 -3.06 -4.03
CA LEU A 126 -27.76 -4.08 -5.05
C LEU A 126 -28.07 -3.43 -6.40
N LYS A 127 -28.76 -2.30 -6.40
CA LYS A 127 -29.04 -1.53 -7.62
C LYS A 127 -27.75 -0.97 -8.21
N ALA A 128 -26.90 -0.35 -7.37
CA ALA A 128 -25.63 0.25 -7.78
C ALA A 128 -24.64 -0.80 -8.33
N GLN A 129 -24.59 -1.99 -7.73
CA GLN A 129 -23.74 -3.09 -8.17
C GLN A 129 -24.41 -4.03 -9.20
N HIS A 130 -25.58 -3.65 -9.73
CA HIS A 130 -26.35 -4.40 -10.72
C HIS A 130 -26.60 -5.88 -10.33
N ILE A 131 -26.80 -6.13 -9.04
CA ILE A 131 -27.05 -7.46 -8.49
C ILE A 131 -28.52 -7.80 -8.71
N LYS A 132 -28.78 -8.89 -9.44
CA LYS A 132 -30.12 -9.37 -9.73
C LYS A 132 -30.70 -10.09 -8.51
N ALA A 133 -31.56 -9.40 -7.77
CA ALA A 133 -32.44 -10.01 -6.78
C ALA A 133 -33.80 -10.34 -7.40
N LYS A 134 -34.43 -11.43 -6.94
CA LYS A 134 -35.78 -11.82 -7.36
C LYS A 134 -36.86 -10.98 -6.66
N GLU A 135 -36.58 -10.60 -5.42
CA GLU A 135 -37.51 -9.88 -4.56
C GLU A 135 -37.07 -8.43 -4.35
N ASP A 136 -38.02 -7.56 -4.02
CA ASP A 136 -37.73 -6.17 -3.61
C ASP A 136 -37.46 -6.10 -2.11
N PHE A 137 -36.19 -5.90 -1.76
CA PHE A 137 -35.75 -5.79 -0.36
C PHE A 137 -35.97 -4.41 0.27
N SER A 138 -36.52 -3.45 -0.48
CA SER A 138 -36.84 -2.11 0.05
C SER A 138 -37.94 -2.14 1.13
N ASN A 139 -38.75 -3.21 1.16
CA ASN A 139 -39.92 -3.36 2.04
C ASN A 139 -39.72 -4.40 3.17
N LEU A 140 -38.48 -4.61 3.63
CA LEU A 140 -38.20 -5.48 4.77
C LEU A 140 -38.85 -4.93 6.06
N LYS A 141 -39.65 -5.74 6.75
CA LYS A 141 -40.31 -5.34 8.00
C LYS A 141 -39.38 -5.48 9.19
N LEU A 142 -39.79 -4.91 10.33
CA LEU A 142 -39.09 -5.09 11.61
C LEU A 142 -38.81 -6.57 11.90
N GLY A 143 -37.56 -6.90 12.20
CA GLY A 143 -37.10 -8.26 12.44
C GLY A 143 -36.79 -9.07 11.17
N GLU A 144 -36.83 -8.48 9.97
CA GLU A 144 -36.59 -9.19 8.71
C GLU A 144 -35.25 -8.76 8.06
N TYR A 145 -34.56 -9.69 7.44
CA TYR A 145 -33.44 -9.40 6.54
C TYR A 145 -33.48 -10.32 5.32
N ALA A 146 -32.73 -9.96 4.28
CA ALA A 146 -32.52 -10.84 3.13
C ALA A 146 -31.07 -11.32 3.08
N LEU A 147 -30.86 -12.52 2.55
CA LEU A 147 -29.57 -13.18 2.48
C LEU A 147 -29.32 -13.66 1.05
N LEU A 148 -28.29 -13.13 0.40
CA LEU A 148 -27.85 -13.59 -0.91
C LEU A 148 -26.56 -14.38 -0.71
N ILE A 149 -26.57 -15.64 -1.16
CA ILE A 149 -25.51 -16.61 -0.91
C ILE A 149 -24.90 -17.02 -2.25
N PRO A 150 -23.57 -16.93 -2.40
CA PRO A 150 -22.86 -17.48 -3.55
C PRO A 150 -23.16 -18.97 -3.74
N LYS A 151 -23.33 -19.39 -5.00
CA LYS A 151 -23.66 -20.78 -5.36
C LYS A 151 -22.73 -21.83 -4.74
N ASN A 152 -21.43 -21.55 -4.62
CA ASN A 152 -20.47 -22.45 -3.96
C ASN A 152 -20.74 -22.62 -2.45
N GLN A 153 -21.36 -21.63 -1.80
CA GLN A 153 -21.67 -21.63 -0.36
C GLN A 153 -23.11 -22.03 -0.03
N MET A 154 -23.98 -22.21 -1.04
CA MET A 154 -25.38 -22.61 -0.85
C MET A 154 -25.57 -23.91 -0.07
N LYS A 155 -24.59 -24.83 -0.09
CA LYS A 155 -24.59 -26.05 0.74
C LYS A 155 -24.66 -25.75 2.24
N ASN A 156 -24.14 -24.59 2.66
CA ASN A 156 -24.11 -24.14 4.06
C ASN A 156 -25.30 -23.24 4.42
N ARG A 157 -26.32 -23.11 3.55
CA ARG A 157 -27.46 -22.20 3.70
C ARG A 157 -28.05 -22.18 5.12
N GLN A 158 -28.39 -23.35 5.66
CA GLN A 158 -29.04 -23.41 6.98
C GLN A 158 -28.10 -22.92 8.10
N LYS A 159 -26.81 -23.23 8.01
CA LYS A 159 -25.79 -22.75 8.96
C LYS A 159 -25.64 -21.23 8.89
N LEU A 160 -25.65 -20.66 7.67
CA LEU A 160 -25.58 -19.21 7.45
C LEU A 160 -26.82 -18.50 8.01
N ILE A 161 -28.02 -19.01 7.75
CA ILE A 161 -29.27 -18.47 8.31
C ILE A 161 -29.21 -18.46 9.84
N THR A 162 -28.78 -19.56 10.47
CA THR A 162 -28.65 -19.63 11.93
C THR A 162 -27.59 -18.64 12.45
N LYS A 163 -26.44 -18.51 11.77
CA LYS A 163 -25.38 -17.54 12.10
C LYS A 163 -25.93 -16.11 12.10
N TYR A 164 -26.57 -15.68 11.02
CA TYR A 164 -27.02 -14.29 10.86
C TYR A 164 -28.30 -13.97 11.65
N ASN A 165 -29.21 -14.93 11.84
CA ASN A 165 -30.32 -14.76 12.78
C ASN A 165 -29.80 -14.43 14.18
N LYS A 166 -28.76 -15.14 14.65
CA LYS A 166 -28.14 -14.87 15.95
C LYS A 166 -27.37 -13.55 15.96
N SER A 167 -26.53 -13.31 14.96
CA SER A 167 -25.62 -12.15 14.92
C SER A 167 -26.34 -10.81 14.70
N LEU A 168 -27.44 -10.79 13.95
CA LEU A 168 -28.21 -9.55 13.71
C LEU A 168 -29.25 -9.29 14.80
N THR A 169 -29.58 -10.28 15.62
CA THR A 169 -30.50 -10.09 16.74
C THR A 169 -29.83 -9.22 17.78
N GLU A 170 -30.10 -7.92 17.70
CA GLU A 170 -29.61 -6.94 18.67
C GLU A 170 -30.47 -6.95 19.93
N THR A 171 -29.81 -6.94 21.07
CA THR A 171 -30.47 -6.62 22.34
C THR A 171 -30.43 -5.11 22.49
N THR A 172 -31.60 -4.48 22.67
CA THR A 172 -31.72 -3.03 22.89
C THR A 172 -30.77 -2.54 23.99
N GLN A 173 -30.37 -1.26 23.93
CA GLN A 173 -29.41 -0.64 24.85
C GLN A 173 -29.70 -0.81 26.36
N ASN A 174 -30.93 -1.19 26.73
CA ASN A 174 -31.33 -1.44 28.11
C ASN A 174 -31.45 -2.92 28.51
N GLY A 175 -31.08 -3.88 27.63
CA GLY A 175 -31.18 -5.32 27.92
C GLY A 175 -32.61 -5.88 28.01
N LYS A 176 -33.64 -5.04 27.79
CA LYS A 176 -35.05 -5.38 28.09
C LYS A 176 -35.84 -5.90 26.90
N LYS A 177 -35.37 -5.66 25.67
CA LYS A 177 -36.08 -6.04 24.43
C LYS A 177 -35.09 -6.60 23.41
N GLU A 178 -35.42 -7.77 22.89
CA GLU A 178 -34.65 -8.48 21.87
C GLU A 178 -35.41 -8.37 20.54
N ASN A 179 -34.84 -7.69 19.55
CA ASN A 179 -35.41 -7.63 18.21
C ASN A 179 -34.92 -8.84 17.41
N LYS A 180 -35.62 -9.96 17.56
CA LYS A 180 -35.25 -11.22 16.89
C LYS A 180 -35.29 -11.05 15.37
N MET A 181 -34.14 -11.28 14.74
CA MET A 181 -33.97 -11.20 13.30
C MET A 181 -34.20 -12.57 12.65
N LYS A 182 -34.94 -12.57 11.53
CA LYS A 182 -35.17 -13.75 10.71
C LYS A 182 -34.88 -13.45 9.23
N ALA A 183 -34.22 -14.38 8.56
CA ALA A 183 -34.10 -14.34 7.11
C ALA A 183 -35.49 -14.51 6.50
N LYS A 184 -36.00 -13.47 5.83
CA LYS A 184 -37.26 -13.53 5.08
C LYS A 184 -37.03 -14.11 3.69
N TYR A 185 -35.98 -13.63 3.03
CA TYR A 185 -35.60 -14.06 1.70
C TYR A 185 -34.19 -14.63 1.74
N VAL A 186 -34.00 -15.75 1.03
CA VAL A 186 -32.69 -16.38 0.87
C VAL A 186 -32.53 -16.74 -0.59
N GLU A 187 -31.63 -16.05 -1.27
CA GLU A 187 -31.42 -16.16 -2.71
C GLU A 187 -30.00 -16.65 -3.04
N GLU A 188 -29.88 -17.35 -4.17
CA GLU A 188 -28.60 -17.76 -4.72
C GLU A 188 -28.09 -16.68 -5.68
N VAL A 189 -26.80 -16.35 -5.61
CA VAL A 189 -26.10 -15.50 -6.60
C VAL A 189 -24.99 -16.29 -7.30
N PRO A 190 -24.63 -15.93 -8.56
CA PRO A 190 -23.54 -16.57 -9.28
C PRO A 190 -22.19 -16.46 -8.55
N ASN A 191 -21.27 -17.40 -8.84
CA ASN A 191 -19.88 -17.35 -8.38
C ASN A 191 -18.99 -16.60 -9.39
N GLY A 192 -17.79 -16.22 -8.96
CA GLY A 192 -16.80 -15.51 -9.76
C GLY A 192 -17.08 -14.02 -9.91
N GLU A 193 -18.03 -13.48 -9.16
CA GLU A 193 -18.38 -12.06 -9.22
C GLU A 193 -17.65 -11.29 -8.12
N LYS A 194 -16.98 -10.21 -8.51
CA LYS A 194 -16.37 -9.27 -7.58
C LYS A 194 -17.35 -8.17 -7.21
N ARG A 195 -17.36 -7.80 -5.94
CA ARG A 195 -18.28 -6.82 -5.38
C ARG A 195 -17.52 -5.61 -4.87
N PHE A 196 -17.95 -4.42 -5.24
CA PHE A 196 -17.31 -3.19 -4.81
C PHE A 196 -17.65 -2.89 -3.35
N MET A 197 -16.65 -2.55 -2.55
CA MET A 197 -16.77 -2.45 -1.10
C MET A 197 -16.95 -1.01 -0.62
N TYR A 198 -16.80 -0.03 -1.53
CA TYR A 198 -16.85 1.40 -1.22
C TYR A 198 -15.89 1.79 -0.08
N ASN A 199 -14.66 1.27 -0.07
CA ASN A 199 -13.72 1.50 1.02
C ASN A 199 -12.97 2.84 0.81
N VAL A 200 -13.34 3.87 1.56
CA VAL A 200 -12.69 5.20 1.51
C VAL A 200 -11.89 5.54 2.77
N ALA A 201 -11.64 4.56 3.62
CA ALA A 201 -11.05 4.80 4.93
C ALA A 201 -9.55 5.14 4.83
N TYR A 202 -9.25 6.45 4.86
CA TYR A 202 -7.90 7.02 4.78
C TYR A 202 -6.89 6.43 5.81
N GLU A 203 -7.38 6.00 6.97
CA GLU A 203 -6.54 5.51 8.08
C GLU A 203 -6.34 3.99 8.07
N LYS A 204 -7.10 3.25 7.28
CA LYS A 204 -7.19 1.80 7.44
C LYS A 204 -6.41 1.08 6.34
N MET A 205 -5.07 1.02 6.50
CA MET A 205 -4.00 0.14 5.95
C MET A 205 -4.15 -0.69 4.62
N THR A 206 -5.32 -0.81 4.00
CA THR A 206 -5.61 -1.50 2.74
C THR A 206 -6.44 -0.61 1.82
N THR A 207 -6.12 -0.72 0.55
CA THR A 207 -6.77 -0.02 -0.57
C THR A 207 -7.78 -0.89 -1.28
N GLN A 208 -7.98 -2.12 -0.79
CA GLN A 208 -8.88 -3.10 -1.38
C GLN A 208 -10.29 -2.52 -1.53
N GLN A 209 -10.77 -2.52 -2.78
CA GLN A 209 -12.13 -2.09 -3.14
C GLN A 209 -13.02 -3.25 -3.59
N GLU A 210 -12.48 -4.45 -3.75
CA GLU A 210 -13.24 -5.59 -4.25
C GLU A 210 -13.10 -6.81 -3.36
N ILE A 211 -14.21 -7.52 -3.19
CA ILE A 211 -14.32 -8.80 -2.50
C ILE A 211 -14.94 -9.81 -3.45
N SER A 212 -14.38 -11.02 -3.49
CA SER A 212 -14.83 -12.08 -4.39
C SER A 212 -15.88 -12.93 -3.70
N ASP A 213 -17.00 -13.19 -4.37
CA ASP A 213 -18.07 -14.08 -3.89
C ASP A 213 -18.46 -13.87 -2.40
N PRO A 214 -18.77 -12.64 -1.96
CA PRO A 214 -19.23 -12.43 -0.58
C PRO A 214 -20.65 -12.95 -0.37
N ILE A 215 -20.94 -13.39 0.85
CA ILE A 215 -22.30 -13.47 1.36
C ILE A 215 -22.83 -12.05 1.55
N ILE A 216 -23.97 -11.73 0.96
CA ILE A 216 -24.57 -10.39 1.05
C ILE A 216 -25.78 -10.44 1.97
N ILE A 217 -25.72 -9.66 3.04
CA ILE A 217 -26.76 -9.52 4.04
C ILE A 217 -27.43 -8.17 3.83
N VAL A 218 -28.69 -8.18 3.37
CA VAL A 218 -29.44 -6.95 3.10
C VAL A 218 -30.28 -6.58 4.30
N ILE A 219 -30.03 -5.39 4.84
CA ILE A 219 -30.70 -4.83 6.01
C ILE A 219 -31.15 -3.39 5.74
N THR A 220 -32.13 -2.93 6.51
CA THR A 220 -32.58 -1.53 6.48
C THR A 220 -32.71 -0.99 7.91
N PRO A 221 -32.66 0.34 8.11
CA PRO A 221 -32.97 0.94 9.40
C PRO A 221 -34.35 0.51 9.91
N GLN A 222 -35.35 0.44 9.02
CA GLN A 222 -36.69 -0.03 9.36
C GLN A 222 -36.69 -1.49 9.85
N SER A 223 -35.91 -2.37 9.24
CA SER A 223 -35.90 -3.78 9.58
C SER A 223 -35.13 -4.12 10.86
N SER A 224 -34.17 -3.27 11.24
CA SER A 224 -33.44 -3.36 12.51
C SER A 224 -34.17 -2.73 13.71
N GLY A 225 -34.95 -1.67 13.47
CA GLY A 225 -35.86 -1.03 14.45
C GLY A 225 -35.35 0.28 15.03
N GLU A 226 -36.25 1.08 15.62
CA GLU A 226 -35.96 2.47 16.05
C GLU A 226 -34.81 2.61 17.06
N ASP A 227 -34.60 1.59 17.90
CA ASP A 227 -33.59 1.62 18.96
C ASP A 227 -32.14 1.45 18.43
N THR A 228 -31.96 1.11 17.15
CA THR A 228 -30.65 0.82 16.53
C THR A 228 -29.97 2.05 15.96
N GLY A 229 -30.58 3.24 16.05
CA GLY A 229 -30.04 4.44 15.42
C GLY A 229 -28.60 4.78 15.84
N LEU A 230 -28.22 4.49 17.09
CA LEU A 230 -26.83 4.64 17.55
C LEU A 230 -25.88 3.60 16.95
N SER A 231 -26.34 2.37 16.67
CA SER A 231 -25.56 1.35 15.94
C SER A 231 -25.27 1.83 14.51
N TRP A 232 -26.30 2.32 13.80
CA TRP A 232 -26.14 2.90 12.46
C TRP A 232 -25.22 4.12 12.45
N ALA A 233 -25.28 4.95 13.48
CA ALA A 233 -24.40 6.10 13.64
C ALA A 233 -22.95 5.71 14.00
N GLY A 234 -22.76 4.55 14.63
CA GLY A 234 -21.43 3.97 14.88
C GLY A 234 -20.77 3.40 13.63
N ASP A 235 -21.56 2.89 12.68
CA ASP A 235 -21.11 2.37 11.38
C ASP A 235 -21.17 3.44 10.26
N ASN A 236 -21.05 4.73 10.62
CA ASN A 236 -21.25 5.86 9.72
C ASN A 236 -20.23 5.96 8.57
N ASP A 237 -19.02 5.42 8.77
CA ASP A 237 -17.95 5.38 7.77
C ASP A 237 -18.23 4.39 6.63
N TYR A 238 -19.17 3.47 6.83
CA TYR A 238 -19.71 2.56 5.81
C TYR A 238 -20.96 3.11 5.12
N PHE A 239 -21.37 4.35 5.42
CA PHE A 239 -22.60 4.95 4.94
C PHE A 239 -22.35 6.10 3.96
N PHE A 240 -22.93 5.98 2.77
CA PHE A 240 -22.75 6.89 1.64
C PHE A 240 -24.09 7.56 1.31
N VAL A 241 -24.16 8.86 1.54
CA VAL A 241 -25.33 9.72 1.28
C VAL A 241 -25.17 10.51 -0.01
N LYS A 242 -26.27 10.77 -0.72
CA LYS A 242 -26.26 11.62 -1.92
C LYS A 242 -26.46 13.09 -1.56
N GLY A 243 -25.59 13.95 -2.06
CA GLY A 243 -25.77 15.40 -2.04
C GLY A 243 -25.54 16.05 -0.67
N LYS A 244 -24.36 16.67 -0.50
CA LYS A 244 -23.91 17.32 0.74
C LYS A 244 -24.94 18.27 1.37
N GLU A 245 -25.48 19.21 0.62
CA GLU A 245 -26.39 20.24 1.18
C GLU A 245 -27.70 19.63 1.69
N GLN A 246 -28.24 18.64 0.98
CA GLN A 246 -29.46 17.96 1.37
C GLN A 246 -29.27 17.21 2.69
N THR A 247 -28.17 16.45 2.80
CA THR A 247 -27.77 15.77 4.03
C THR A 247 -27.63 16.76 5.19
N ILE A 248 -26.90 17.86 4.99
CA ILE A 248 -26.71 18.90 6.03
C ILE A 248 -28.05 19.49 6.48
N ASN A 249 -28.96 19.79 5.55
CA ASN A 249 -30.27 20.32 5.88
C ASN A 249 -31.12 19.32 6.67
N ARG A 250 -31.02 18.02 6.37
CA ARG A 250 -31.69 16.95 7.14
C ARG A 250 -31.10 16.82 8.55
N LEU A 251 -29.78 16.83 8.68
CA LEU A 251 -29.09 16.82 9.98
C LEU A 251 -29.53 18.01 10.85
N LYS A 252 -29.64 19.22 10.28
CA LYS A 252 -30.14 20.41 11.00
C LYS A 252 -31.59 20.24 11.46
N LYS A 253 -32.48 19.76 10.58
CA LYS A 253 -33.89 19.53 10.91
C LYS A 253 -34.08 18.50 12.04
N LEU A 254 -33.18 17.53 12.15
CA LEU A 254 -33.22 16.48 13.17
C LEU A 254 -32.41 16.83 14.43
N GLY A 255 -31.78 18.02 14.50
CA GLY A 255 -30.95 18.42 15.64
C GLY A 255 -29.63 17.65 15.76
N LEU A 256 -29.16 17.03 14.67
CA LEU A 256 -27.95 16.21 14.61
C LEU A 256 -26.73 16.98 14.05
N TYR A 257 -26.92 18.17 13.50
CA TYR A 257 -25.86 18.92 12.82
C TYR A 257 -24.64 19.17 13.72
N ASP A 258 -24.85 19.58 14.97
CA ASP A 258 -23.77 19.85 15.92
C ASP A 258 -23.03 18.58 16.39
N LYS A 259 -23.55 17.39 16.04
CA LYS A 259 -22.92 16.09 16.31
C LYS A 259 -22.02 15.63 15.19
N VAL A 260 -22.14 16.21 13.99
CA VAL A 260 -21.35 15.85 12.81
C VAL A 260 -20.29 16.92 12.60
N HIS A 261 -19.02 16.55 12.70
CA HIS A 261 -17.92 17.48 12.49
C HIS A 261 -17.79 17.91 11.03
N TYR A 262 -17.82 16.96 10.10
CA TYR A 262 -17.71 17.23 8.67
C TYR A 262 -18.19 16.04 7.82
N LEU A 263 -18.55 16.37 6.57
CA LEU A 263 -18.88 15.42 5.49
C LEU A 263 -17.79 15.53 4.42
N VAL A 264 -17.34 14.40 3.91
CA VAL A 264 -16.34 14.35 2.83
C VAL A 264 -16.91 13.70 1.59
N ASN A 265 -16.43 14.14 0.43
CA ASN A 265 -16.76 13.50 -0.84
C ASN A 265 -15.96 12.19 -0.94
N ALA A 266 -16.66 11.06 -1.14
CA ALA A 266 -16.05 9.74 -1.14
C ALA A 266 -15.06 9.56 -2.31
N TYR A 267 -15.45 10.00 -3.51
CA TYR A 267 -14.57 10.03 -4.68
C TYR A 267 -13.30 10.85 -4.43
N GLY A 268 -13.45 12.09 -3.93
CA GLY A 268 -12.33 12.98 -3.66
C GLY A 268 -11.38 12.45 -2.58
N GLN A 269 -11.91 11.73 -1.59
CA GLN A 269 -11.09 11.07 -0.58
C GLN A 269 -10.25 9.93 -1.18
N TYR A 270 -10.86 9.09 -2.02
CA TYR A 270 -10.14 8.03 -2.72
C TYR A 270 -9.13 8.59 -3.73
N GLU A 271 -9.49 9.66 -4.46
CA GLU A 271 -8.59 10.37 -5.38
C GLU A 271 -7.37 10.95 -4.67
N ALA A 272 -7.55 11.53 -3.47
CA ALA A 272 -6.44 12.01 -2.65
C ALA A 272 -5.50 10.87 -2.25
N GLN A 273 -6.03 9.69 -1.89
CA GLN A 273 -5.23 8.51 -1.61
C GLN A 273 -4.44 8.03 -2.83
N THR A 274 -5.06 7.98 -4.00
CA THR A 274 -4.39 7.65 -5.27
C THR A 274 -3.26 8.62 -5.60
N ASN A 275 -3.46 9.91 -5.34
CA ASN A 275 -2.44 10.93 -5.53
C ASN A 275 -1.24 10.73 -4.60
N LEU A 276 -1.45 10.32 -3.34
CA LEU A 276 -0.34 9.98 -2.42
C LEU A 276 0.50 8.80 -2.92
N VAL A 277 -0.13 7.77 -3.51
CA VAL A 277 0.60 6.64 -4.12
C VAL A 277 1.40 7.12 -5.33
N LYS A 278 0.82 7.99 -6.16
CA LYS A 278 1.50 8.60 -7.31
C LYS A 278 2.71 9.45 -6.87
N GLU A 279 2.57 10.24 -5.82
CA GLU A 279 3.67 11.01 -5.24
C GLU A 279 4.78 10.10 -4.70
N SER A 280 4.40 9.05 -3.95
CA SER A 280 5.33 8.03 -3.45
C SER A 280 6.10 7.34 -4.59
N LEU A 281 5.42 6.99 -5.69
CA LEU A 281 6.04 6.45 -6.89
C LEU A 281 7.06 7.44 -7.49
N ASN A 282 6.68 8.71 -7.66
CA ASN A 282 7.57 9.74 -8.20
C ASN A 282 8.81 9.95 -7.33
N MET A 283 8.64 9.97 -6.00
CA MET A 283 9.74 10.08 -5.05
C MET A 283 10.68 8.87 -5.13
N ALA A 284 10.12 7.66 -5.27
CA ALA A 284 10.92 6.44 -5.44
C ALA A 284 11.71 6.44 -6.75
N ILE A 285 11.12 6.92 -7.85
CA ILE A 285 11.80 7.09 -9.15
C ILE A 285 12.94 8.10 -9.04
N MET A 286 12.67 9.28 -8.46
CA MET A 286 13.68 10.32 -8.28
C MET A 286 14.84 9.85 -7.41
N SER A 287 14.52 9.16 -6.31
CA SER A 287 15.51 8.52 -5.44
C SER A 287 16.37 7.54 -6.24
N ALA A 288 15.76 6.62 -6.98
CA ALA A 288 16.48 5.65 -7.80
C ALA A 288 17.44 6.31 -8.81
N ILE A 289 17.00 7.36 -9.52
CA ILE A 289 17.83 8.10 -10.49
C ILE A 289 19.05 8.72 -9.80
N ILE A 290 18.83 9.46 -8.70
CA ILE A 290 19.91 10.11 -7.94
C ILE A 290 20.88 9.05 -7.42
N THR A 291 20.36 7.96 -6.86
CA THR A 291 21.16 6.88 -6.31
C THR A 291 21.98 6.15 -7.38
N ILE A 292 21.46 5.98 -8.60
CA ILE A 292 22.22 5.44 -9.74
C ILE A 292 23.39 6.37 -10.10
N ILE A 293 23.18 7.68 -10.15
CA ILE A 293 24.27 8.64 -10.43
C ILE A 293 25.35 8.56 -9.34
N VAL A 294 24.93 8.55 -8.07
CA VAL A 294 25.83 8.51 -6.92
C VAL A 294 26.61 7.19 -6.86
N ILE A 295 25.96 6.04 -7.09
CA ILE A 295 26.65 4.75 -7.07
C ILE A 295 27.65 4.66 -8.21
N SER A 296 27.29 5.11 -9.42
CA SER A 296 28.22 5.16 -10.57
C SER A 296 29.45 6.03 -10.26
N PHE A 297 29.27 7.19 -9.63
CA PHE A 297 30.38 8.03 -9.19
C PHE A 297 31.30 7.28 -8.21
N PHE A 298 30.75 6.59 -7.22
CA PHE A 298 31.56 5.82 -6.27
C PHE A 298 32.31 4.66 -6.92
N TYR A 299 31.73 3.96 -7.89
CA TYR A 299 32.44 2.94 -8.67
C TYR A 299 33.61 3.52 -9.46
N ILE A 300 33.41 4.64 -10.16
CA ILE A 300 34.50 5.33 -10.87
C ILE A 300 35.59 5.77 -9.89
N LEU A 301 35.20 6.38 -8.77
CA LEU A 301 36.13 6.88 -7.76
C LEU A 301 36.95 5.74 -7.13
N LEU A 302 36.33 4.60 -6.83
CA LEU A 302 37.03 3.42 -6.30
C LEU A 302 38.13 2.95 -7.26
N HIS A 303 37.80 2.87 -8.55
CA HIS A 303 38.75 2.45 -9.57
C HIS A 303 39.90 3.47 -9.72
N VAL A 304 39.60 4.77 -9.75
CA VAL A 304 40.62 5.83 -9.78
C VAL A 304 41.56 5.72 -8.57
N LEU A 305 41.02 5.54 -7.37
CA LEU A 305 41.81 5.37 -6.15
C LEU A 305 42.66 4.09 -6.19
N TYR A 306 42.12 3.01 -6.73
CA TYR A 306 42.85 1.75 -6.94
C TYR A 306 44.06 1.94 -7.87
N PHE A 307 43.86 2.51 -9.05
CA PHE A 307 44.96 2.79 -9.98
C PHE A 307 45.97 3.78 -9.40
N THR A 308 45.52 4.78 -8.65
CA THR A 308 46.40 5.77 -8.01
C THR A 308 47.27 5.12 -6.93
N HIS A 309 46.66 4.31 -6.05
CA HIS A 309 47.37 3.69 -4.94
C HIS A 309 48.37 2.64 -5.42
N PHE A 310 47.95 1.78 -6.35
CA PHE A 310 48.79 0.67 -6.83
C PHE A 310 49.60 1.02 -8.09
N ARG A 311 49.62 2.30 -8.51
CA ARG A 311 50.25 2.76 -9.76
C ARG A 311 51.63 2.15 -9.99
N ARG A 312 52.54 2.27 -9.02
CA ARG A 312 53.92 1.77 -9.13
C ARG A 312 53.93 0.25 -9.35
N THR A 313 53.15 -0.49 -8.60
CA THR A 313 53.06 -1.95 -8.71
C THR A 313 52.46 -2.38 -10.04
N ILE A 314 51.44 -1.66 -10.53
CA ILE A 314 50.81 -1.91 -11.83
C ILE A 314 51.81 -1.66 -12.96
N VAL A 315 52.51 -0.50 -12.95
CA VAL A 315 53.55 -0.16 -13.96
C VAL A 315 54.64 -1.23 -14.02
N ILE A 316 55.18 -1.66 -12.87
CA ILE A 316 56.28 -2.65 -12.84
C ILE A 316 55.82 -3.98 -13.47
N LYS A 317 54.62 -4.47 -13.11
CA LYS A 317 54.08 -5.71 -13.67
C LYS A 317 53.73 -5.58 -15.15
N PHE A 318 53.26 -4.41 -15.58
CA PHE A 318 52.98 -4.13 -16.98
C PHE A 318 54.25 -4.17 -17.82
N ILE A 319 55.30 -3.44 -17.42
CA ILE A 319 56.60 -3.42 -18.12
C ILE A 319 57.26 -4.81 -18.14
N SER A 320 57.05 -5.64 -17.12
CA SER A 320 57.55 -7.02 -17.10
C SER A 320 56.81 -7.96 -18.05
N GLY A 321 55.89 -7.46 -18.89
CA GLY A 321 55.14 -8.24 -19.87
C GLY A 321 54.00 -9.07 -19.27
N MET A 322 53.55 -8.77 -18.04
CA MET A 322 52.43 -9.49 -17.45
C MET A 322 51.11 -9.12 -18.17
N PRO A 323 50.26 -10.10 -18.54
CA PRO A 323 48.97 -9.80 -19.16
C PRO A 323 48.11 -8.91 -18.27
N ASN A 324 47.47 -7.89 -18.85
CA ASN A 324 46.81 -6.82 -18.10
C ASN A 324 45.74 -7.33 -17.11
N LEU A 325 44.90 -8.29 -17.53
CA LEU A 325 43.88 -8.90 -16.66
C LEU A 325 44.51 -9.64 -15.45
N ARG A 326 45.71 -10.22 -15.61
CA ARG A 326 46.42 -10.92 -14.53
C ARG A 326 46.96 -9.94 -13.48
N ILE A 327 47.29 -8.71 -13.88
CA ILE A 327 47.74 -7.64 -12.98
C ILE A 327 46.61 -7.27 -12.01
N HIS A 328 45.39 -7.16 -12.52
CA HIS A 328 44.21 -6.68 -11.79
C HIS A 328 43.38 -7.79 -11.11
N ARG A 329 43.73 -9.06 -11.34
CA ARG A 329 43.06 -10.23 -10.74
C ARG A 329 42.78 -10.11 -9.22
N PRO A 330 43.70 -9.64 -8.37
CA PRO A 330 43.42 -9.51 -6.93
C PRO A 330 42.29 -8.50 -6.64
N PHE A 331 42.23 -7.40 -7.39
CA PHE A 331 41.19 -6.39 -7.25
C PHE A 331 39.83 -6.95 -7.65
N ILE A 332 39.77 -7.64 -8.79
CA ILE A 332 38.54 -8.32 -9.27
C ILE A 332 37.99 -9.29 -8.21
N PHE A 333 38.86 -10.10 -7.58
CA PHE A 333 38.42 -11.04 -6.55
C PHE A 333 37.95 -10.37 -5.26
N VAL A 334 38.60 -9.29 -4.83
CA VAL A 334 38.16 -8.52 -3.66
C VAL A 334 36.78 -7.92 -3.90
N GLU A 335 36.59 -7.32 -5.07
CA GLU A 335 35.32 -6.69 -5.42
C GLU A 335 34.19 -7.70 -5.59
N LEU A 336 34.46 -8.84 -6.25
CA LEU A 336 33.52 -9.95 -6.31
C LEU A 336 33.15 -10.45 -4.90
N GLY A 337 34.14 -10.58 -4.00
CA GLY A 337 33.91 -10.95 -2.61
C GLY A 337 33.00 -9.97 -1.88
N LEU A 338 33.20 -8.66 -2.07
CA LEU A 338 32.34 -7.62 -1.49
C LEU A 338 30.90 -7.69 -2.03
N LEU A 339 30.74 -7.94 -3.33
CA LEU A 339 29.42 -8.10 -3.95
C LEU A 339 28.69 -9.35 -3.45
N LEU A 340 29.41 -10.45 -3.20
CA LEU A 340 28.85 -11.66 -2.60
C LEU A 340 28.37 -11.43 -1.15
N ILE A 341 29.02 -10.53 -0.41
CA ILE A 341 28.55 -10.11 0.93
C ILE A 341 27.31 -9.21 0.83
N LEU A 342 27.24 -8.36 -0.20
CA LEU A 342 26.12 -7.46 -0.43
C LEU A 342 24.83 -8.23 -0.80
N LEU A 343 24.93 -9.29 -1.60
CA LEU A 343 23.77 -10.07 -2.07
C LEU A 343 22.78 -10.54 -0.97
N PRO A 344 23.21 -11.24 0.11
CA PRO A 344 22.29 -11.67 1.15
C PRO A 344 21.66 -10.48 1.88
N THR A 345 22.41 -9.38 2.08
CA THR A 345 21.86 -8.19 2.74
C THR A 345 20.72 -7.58 1.93
N LEU A 346 20.91 -7.42 0.61
CA LEU A 346 19.88 -6.88 -0.28
C LEU A 346 18.67 -7.82 -0.41
N THR A 347 18.90 -9.13 -0.37
CA THR A 347 17.83 -10.13 -0.44
C THR A 347 16.90 -10.04 0.78
N ILE A 348 17.46 -9.85 1.98
CA ILE A 348 16.68 -9.66 3.21
C ILE A 348 15.82 -8.40 3.13
N ILE A 349 16.35 -7.32 2.54
CA ILE A 349 15.67 -6.02 2.47
C ILE A 349 14.56 -6.01 1.43
N SER A 350 14.85 -6.53 0.23
CA SER A 350 13.89 -6.59 -0.88
C SER A 350 12.86 -7.69 -0.73
N ASN A 351 13.13 -8.68 0.14
CA ASN A 351 12.41 -9.95 0.23
C ASN A 351 12.37 -10.74 -1.10
N GLU A 352 13.26 -10.42 -2.05
CA GLU A 352 13.25 -10.94 -3.41
C GLU A 352 14.68 -11.27 -3.88
N PHE A 353 15.02 -12.57 -3.90
CA PHE A 353 16.37 -13.03 -4.25
C PHE A 353 16.76 -12.69 -5.70
N LEU A 354 15.85 -12.95 -6.66
CA LEU A 354 16.13 -12.73 -8.08
C LEU A 354 16.41 -11.25 -8.37
N TYR A 355 15.69 -10.37 -7.69
CA TYR A 355 15.86 -8.92 -7.79
C TYR A 355 17.25 -8.49 -7.32
N SER A 356 17.64 -8.97 -6.13
CA SER A 356 18.95 -8.70 -5.55
C SER A 356 20.10 -9.28 -6.38
N LEU A 357 19.92 -10.49 -6.93
CA LEU A 357 20.89 -11.16 -7.79
C LEU A 357 21.10 -10.39 -9.10
N PHE A 358 20.02 -9.95 -9.74
CA PHE A 358 20.10 -9.15 -10.95
C PHE A 358 20.87 -7.85 -10.68
N PHE A 359 20.55 -7.16 -9.58
CA PHE A 359 21.20 -5.91 -9.21
C PHE A 359 22.71 -6.08 -8.94
N VAL A 360 23.09 -7.06 -8.12
CA VAL A 360 24.51 -7.33 -7.83
C VAL A 360 25.27 -7.73 -9.10
N SER A 361 24.64 -8.50 -9.98
CA SER A 361 25.21 -8.86 -11.28
C SER A 361 25.44 -7.61 -12.15
N ALA A 362 24.46 -6.70 -12.21
CA ALA A 362 24.60 -5.45 -12.94
C ALA A 362 25.76 -4.59 -12.41
N LEU A 363 25.90 -4.46 -11.09
CA LEU A 363 27.03 -3.77 -10.47
C LEU A 363 28.38 -4.42 -10.81
N TRP A 364 28.44 -5.75 -10.83
CA TRP A 364 29.65 -6.48 -11.24
C TRP A 364 30.03 -6.18 -12.68
N PHE A 365 29.08 -6.21 -13.61
CA PHE A 365 29.32 -5.87 -15.02
C PHE A 365 29.75 -4.41 -15.21
N ILE A 366 29.09 -3.47 -14.54
CA ILE A 366 29.44 -2.04 -14.59
C ILE A 366 30.87 -1.83 -14.11
N SER A 367 31.23 -2.44 -12.97
CA SER A 367 32.59 -2.40 -12.45
C SER A 367 33.60 -2.94 -13.46
N LEU A 368 33.34 -4.12 -14.02
CA LEU A 368 34.24 -4.75 -14.98
C LEU A 368 34.44 -3.87 -16.23
N ILE A 369 33.39 -3.20 -16.72
CA ILE A 369 33.49 -2.23 -17.82
C ILE A 369 34.38 -1.06 -17.42
N ILE A 370 34.18 -0.46 -16.24
CA ILE A 370 34.99 0.66 -15.74
C ILE A 370 36.47 0.24 -15.64
N LEU A 371 36.74 -0.95 -15.09
CA LEU A 371 38.08 -1.50 -14.99
C LEU A 371 38.74 -1.64 -16.36
N LEU A 372 38.04 -2.23 -17.34
CA LEU A 372 38.55 -2.39 -18.70
C LEU A 372 38.85 -1.05 -19.39
N VAL A 373 37.99 -0.04 -19.20
CA VAL A 373 38.22 1.30 -19.73
C VAL A 373 39.46 1.94 -19.10
N GLN A 374 39.62 1.85 -17.78
CA GLN A 374 40.78 2.41 -17.10
C GLN A 374 42.08 1.66 -17.44
N MET A 375 42.01 0.34 -17.58
CA MET A 375 43.11 -0.50 -18.07
C MET A 375 43.61 0.00 -19.44
N LYS A 376 42.70 0.19 -20.40
CA LYS A 376 43.04 0.68 -21.74
C LYS A 376 43.64 2.10 -21.72
N ASN A 377 43.04 2.99 -20.93
CA ASN A 377 43.55 4.35 -20.78
C ASN A 377 44.95 4.39 -20.16
N PHE A 378 45.20 3.52 -19.17
CA PHE A 378 46.50 3.37 -18.54
C PHE A 378 47.56 2.84 -19.51
N GLU A 379 47.25 1.79 -20.28
CA GLU A 379 48.15 1.22 -21.30
C GLU A 379 48.56 2.28 -22.32
N ASN A 380 47.59 3.00 -22.90
CA ASN A 380 47.85 4.05 -23.88
C ASN A 380 48.76 5.15 -23.29
N GLY A 381 48.49 5.59 -22.06
CA GLY A 381 49.31 6.60 -21.39
C GLY A 381 50.75 6.14 -21.12
N GLN A 382 50.96 4.86 -20.78
CA GLN A 382 52.31 4.31 -20.60
C GLN A 382 53.04 4.13 -21.93
N ILE A 383 52.36 3.66 -22.98
CA ILE A 383 52.94 3.49 -24.31
C ILE A 383 53.41 4.84 -24.88
N ASN A 384 52.60 5.89 -24.75
CA ASN A 384 52.97 7.22 -25.23
C ASN A 384 54.17 7.79 -24.44
N SER A 385 54.16 7.64 -23.11
CA SER A 385 55.29 8.04 -22.26
C SER A 385 56.59 7.29 -22.55
N LEU A 386 56.53 6.01 -22.94
CA LEU A 386 57.70 5.23 -23.34
C LEU A 386 58.19 5.57 -24.75
N LYS A 387 57.32 6.08 -25.62
CA LYS A 387 57.65 6.59 -26.96
C LYS A 387 58.19 8.02 -26.95
N GLY A 388 58.10 8.72 -25.80
CA GLY A 388 58.56 10.10 -25.65
C GLY A 388 57.58 11.15 -26.17
N GLU A 389 56.30 10.79 -26.31
CA GLU A 389 55.19 11.70 -26.71
C GLU A 389 54.43 12.28 -25.52
#